data_AF-A0A1A8SPU8-F1
#
_entry.id   AF-A0A1A8SPU8-F1
#
_cell.length_a   1.000
_cell.length_b   1.000
_cell.length_c   1.000
_cell.angle_alpha   90.00
_cell.angle_beta   90.00
_cell.angle_gamma   90.00
#
_symmetry.space_group_name_H-M   'P 1'
#
loop_
_entity.id
_entity.type
_entity.pdbx_description
1 polymer ?
#
loop_
_entity_poly.entity_id
_entity_poly.type
_entity_poly.pdbx_seq_one_letter_code
_entity_poly.pdbx_strand_id
1 'polypeptide(L)'
;ETRRLTESLKEACERHAEEMKKQEERIRSRDKHISNLKKKCQKEAELKRENQQRIETLERYLADLPTLEDYQSQNKQLLEAEQQVAQLQEKVRDLEATLEMTRSQIQEKDSQLEEQKRRERDLLTTITDMQQRVQQGLEDGARLPCLDFEKLRGENSSLREEQHRLKTVIEKQHQMMEQLGSQIQTLELQVSQEESSSQALRDEVLAKEQNVLELHTAMKELSSQNQELMEQNLTLQEQMSDLEKRSAPLASSALQPAGARLTQRLHSEISSCLSDLRSLCSILTQRARGQDPNLSLLLGLTSPPSVAGQDEDWMEADVLQKKLVEAQQLRRDVEELRNLILDRYAQDMGDNCITQ
;
A
#
# COMPACT_ATOMS: atom_id res chain seq x y z
N GLU A 1 -98.85 -49.42 53.26
CA GLU A 1 -97.79 -48.38 53.29
C GLU A 1 -96.39 -48.97 53.47
N THR A 2 -96.19 -49.85 54.46
CA THR A 2 -94.91 -50.56 54.68
C THR A 2 -94.36 -51.28 53.44
N ARG A 3 -95.20 -52.00 52.67
CA ARG A 3 -94.77 -52.68 51.42
C ARG A 3 -94.23 -51.72 50.36
N ARG A 4 -94.87 -50.56 50.16
CA ARG A 4 -94.44 -49.53 49.20
C ARG A 4 -93.13 -48.88 49.62
N LEU A 5 -92.93 -48.69 50.93
CA LEU A 5 -91.66 -48.17 51.48
C LEU A 5 -90.52 -49.19 51.30
N THR A 6 -90.75 -50.49 51.49
CA THR A 6 -89.74 -51.51 51.22
C THR A 6 -89.41 -51.65 49.74
N GLU A 7 -90.39 -51.53 48.84
CA GLU A 7 -90.17 -51.51 47.39
C GLU A 7 -89.34 -50.29 46.97
N SER A 8 -89.68 -49.10 47.46
CA SER A 8 -88.92 -47.87 47.19
C SER A 8 -87.49 -47.91 47.74
N LEU A 9 -87.29 -48.46 48.95
CA LEU A 9 -85.97 -48.66 49.52
C LEU A 9 -85.15 -49.68 48.72
N LYS A 10 -85.78 -50.76 48.25
CA LYS A 10 -85.15 -51.76 47.39
C LYS A 10 -84.70 -51.14 46.05
N GLU A 11 -85.56 -50.37 45.40
CA GLU A 11 -85.23 -49.63 44.17
C GLU A 11 -84.10 -48.61 44.40
N ALA A 12 -84.06 -47.93 45.55
CA ALA A 12 -82.97 -47.02 45.91
C ALA A 12 -81.65 -47.76 46.11
N CYS A 13 -81.67 -48.90 46.80
CA CYS A 13 -80.49 -49.76 46.98
C CYS A 13 -79.97 -50.31 45.65
N GLU A 14 -80.86 -50.75 44.76
CA GLU A 14 -80.50 -51.22 43.41
C GLU A 14 -79.89 -50.09 42.56
N ARG A 15 -80.49 -48.90 42.57
CA ARG A 15 -79.92 -47.70 41.90
C ARG A 15 -78.53 -47.35 42.44
N HIS A 16 -78.35 -47.33 43.75
CA HIS A 16 -77.05 -47.07 44.35
C HIS A 16 -76.03 -48.16 44.01
N ALA A 17 -76.42 -49.44 43.97
CA ALA A 17 -75.54 -50.54 43.57
C ALA A 17 -75.09 -50.41 42.11
N GLU A 18 -75.99 -50.01 41.20
CA GLU A 18 -75.66 -49.73 39.81
C GLU A 18 -74.75 -48.51 39.65
N GLU A 19 -75.00 -47.43 40.40
CA GLU A 19 -74.13 -46.25 40.45
C GLU A 19 -72.73 -46.62 40.95
N MET A 20 -72.63 -47.41 42.02
CA MET A 20 -71.37 -47.93 42.55
C MET A 20 -70.63 -48.76 41.50
N LYS A 21 -71.31 -49.68 40.81
CA LYS A 21 -70.72 -50.49 39.73
C LYS A 21 -70.21 -49.61 38.58
N LYS A 22 -70.96 -48.57 38.18
CA LYS A 22 -70.52 -47.60 37.16
C LYS A 22 -69.28 -46.84 37.61
N GLN A 23 -69.19 -46.45 38.89
CA GLN A 23 -68.00 -45.79 39.42
C GLN A 23 -66.79 -46.74 39.48
N GLU A 24 -66.99 -48.01 39.87
CA GLU A 24 -65.93 -49.02 39.83
C GLU A 24 -65.40 -49.25 38.40
N GLU A 25 -66.29 -49.35 37.41
CA GLU A 25 -65.89 -49.48 36.01
C GLU A 25 -65.11 -48.25 35.51
N ARG A 26 -65.54 -47.03 35.91
CA ARG A 26 -64.79 -45.80 35.62
C ARG A 26 -63.41 -45.81 36.26
N ILE A 27 -63.29 -46.19 37.54
CA ILE A 27 -62.00 -46.31 38.22
C ILE A 27 -61.11 -47.34 37.49
N ARG A 28 -61.63 -48.53 37.18
CA ARG A 28 -60.88 -49.56 36.42
C ARG A 28 -60.42 -49.05 35.05
N SER A 29 -61.25 -48.27 34.35
CA SER A 29 -60.89 -47.68 33.05
C SER A 29 -59.76 -46.63 33.19
N ARG A 30 -59.81 -45.81 34.25
CA ARG A 30 -58.77 -44.83 34.57
C ARG A 30 -57.48 -45.51 34.99
N ASP A 31 -57.54 -46.58 35.78
CA ASP A 31 -56.36 -47.35 36.19
C ASP A 31 -55.66 -47.99 34.98
N LYS A 32 -56.42 -48.53 34.04
CA LYS A 32 -55.88 -49.01 32.75
C LYS A 32 -55.22 -47.89 31.97
N HIS A 33 -55.85 -46.71 31.90
CA HIS A 33 -55.28 -45.55 31.21
C HIS A 33 -53.98 -45.07 31.88
N ILE A 34 -53.97 -44.95 33.22
CA ILE A 34 -52.78 -44.60 34.01
C ILE A 34 -51.67 -45.62 33.79
N SER A 35 -51.97 -46.92 33.80
CA SER A 35 -51.00 -47.99 33.52
C SER A 35 -50.40 -47.88 32.12
N ASN A 36 -51.24 -47.60 31.11
CA ASN A 36 -50.78 -47.37 29.74
C ASN A 36 -49.88 -46.13 29.62
N LEU A 37 -50.24 -45.03 30.30
CA LEU A 37 -49.41 -43.82 30.34
C LEU A 37 -48.07 -44.09 31.03
N LYS A 38 -48.05 -44.79 32.16
CA LYS A 38 -46.80 -45.19 32.84
C LYS A 38 -45.88 -46.00 31.92
N LYS A 39 -46.43 -46.97 31.19
CA LYS A 39 -45.66 -47.75 30.20
C LYS A 39 -45.11 -46.90 29.07
N LYS A 40 -45.89 -45.92 28.58
CA LYS A 40 -45.40 -44.96 27.56
C LYS A 40 -44.28 -44.10 28.12
N CYS A 41 -44.45 -43.51 29.30
CA CYS A 41 -43.42 -42.70 29.94
C CYS A 41 -42.13 -43.50 30.20
N GLN A 42 -42.24 -44.77 30.59
CA GLN A 42 -41.08 -45.64 30.77
C GLN A 42 -40.33 -45.88 29.45
N LYS A 43 -41.05 -46.25 28.38
CA LYS A 43 -40.45 -46.44 27.05
C LYS A 43 -39.78 -45.17 26.53
N GLU A 44 -40.41 -44.01 26.72
CA GLU A 44 -39.81 -42.72 26.37
C GLU A 44 -38.54 -42.42 27.18
N ALA A 45 -38.51 -42.80 28.47
CA ALA A 45 -37.33 -42.63 29.30
C ALA A 45 -36.17 -43.58 28.92
N GLU A 46 -36.49 -44.80 28.49
CA GLU A 46 -35.51 -45.76 27.93
C GLU A 46 -34.94 -45.23 26.61
N LEU A 47 -35.81 -44.82 25.68
CA LEU A 47 -35.40 -44.23 24.40
C LEU A 47 -34.53 -42.97 24.59
N LYS A 48 -34.87 -42.12 25.55
CA LYS A 48 -34.05 -40.95 25.90
C LYS A 48 -32.65 -41.34 26.38
N ARG A 49 -32.53 -42.40 27.20
CA ARG A 49 -31.21 -42.89 27.64
C ARG A 49 -30.38 -43.44 26.49
N GLU A 50 -30.99 -44.23 25.60
CA GLU A 50 -30.30 -44.76 24.42
C GLU A 50 -29.81 -43.65 23.49
N ASN A 51 -30.66 -42.64 23.24
CA ASN A 51 -30.28 -41.46 22.46
C ASN A 51 -29.14 -40.69 23.13
N GLN A 52 -29.16 -40.53 24.46
CA GLN A 52 -28.09 -39.88 25.19
C GLN A 52 -26.76 -40.64 25.06
N GLN A 53 -26.77 -41.96 25.22
CA GLN A 53 -25.58 -42.81 25.01
C GLN A 53 -25.05 -42.71 23.57
N ARG A 54 -25.96 -42.61 22.59
CA ARG A 54 -25.59 -42.42 21.18
C ARG A 54 -24.93 -41.07 20.95
N ILE A 55 -25.47 -40.00 21.54
CA ILE A 55 -24.89 -38.66 21.48
C ILE A 55 -23.49 -38.67 22.08
N GLU A 56 -23.31 -39.18 23.30
CA GLU A 56 -22.00 -39.23 23.96
C GLU A 56 -20.96 -40.03 23.16
N THR A 57 -21.40 -41.10 22.50
CA THR A 57 -20.52 -41.89 21.64
C THR A 57 -20.10 -41.11 20.41
N LEU A 58 -21.02 -40.38 19.78
CA LEU A 58 -20.71 -39.50 18.65
C LEU A 58 -19.82 -38.34 19.07
N GLU A 59 -20.03 -37.75 20.25
CA GLU A 59 -19.19 -36.69 20.80
C GLU A 59 -17.75 -37.16 21.03
N ARG A 60 -17.55 -38.38 21.55
CA ARG A 60 -16.21 -38.98 21.67
C ARG A 60 -15.54 -39.14 20.30
N TYR A 61 -16.25 -39.71 19.32
CA TYR A 61 -15.70 -39.85 17.97
C TYR A 61 -15.36 -38.51 17.32
N LEU A 62 -16.20 -37.48 17.52
CA LEU A 62 -15.94 -36.15 16.99
C LEU A 62 -14.74 -35.48 17.69
N ALA A 63 -14.54 -35.73 18.98
CA ALA A 63 -13.38 -35.22 19.72
C ALA A 63 -12.06 -35.88 19.31
N ASP A 64 -12.09 -37.15 18.88
CA ASP A 64 -10.91 -37.88 18.40
C ASP A 64 -10.50 -37.48 16.97
N LEU A 65 -11.36 -36.76 16.22
CA LEU A 65 -11.03 -36.30 14.89
C LEU A 65 -10.12 -35.06 14.96
N PRO A 66 -9.09 -34.96 14.09
CA PRO A 66 -8.27 -33.76 14.00
C PRO A 66 -9.14 -32.54 13.76
N THR A 67 -8.89 -31.48 14.52
CA THR A 67 -9.61 -30.23 14.31
C THR A 67 -9.10 -29.53 13.05
N LEU A 68 -9.90 -28.60 12.52
CA LEU A 68 -9.47 -27.77 11.40
C LEU A 68 -8.20 -26.99 11.73
N GLU A 69 -8.05 -26.56 12.99
CA GLU A 69 -6.86 -25.85 13.48
C GLU A 69 -5.64 -26.77 13.50
N ASP A 70 -5.79 -28.03 13.92
CA ASP A 70 -4.71 -29.03 13.84
C ASP A 70 -4.26 -29.23 12.39
N TYR A 71 -5.20 -29.38 11.46
CA TYR A 71 -4.88 -29.53 10.04
C TYR A 71 -4.18 -28.29 9.48
N GLN A 72 -4.65 -27.08 9.81
CA GLN A 72 -4.01 -25.83 9.40
C GLN A 72 -2.59 -25.71 9.95
N SER A 73 -2.37 -26.09 11.21
CA SER A 73 -1.05 -26.07 11.84
C SER A 73 -0.09 -27.08 11.18
N GLN A 74 -0.56 -28.29 10.91
CA GLN A 74 0.21 -29.32 10.20
C GLN A 74 0.52 -28.88 8.76
N ASN A 75 -0.44 -28.30 8.05
CA ASN A 75 -0.23 -27.83 6.70
C ASN A 75 0.78 -26.67 6.67
N LYS A 76 0.74 -25.76 7.65
CA LYS A 76 1.73 -24.69 7.79
C LYS A 76 3.14 -25.25 8.02
N GLN A 77 3.28 -26.21 8.94
CA GLN A 77 4.56 -26.88 9.20
C GLN A 77 5.06 -27.62 7.96
N LEU A 78 4.18 -28.28 7.20
CA LEU A 78 4.52 -28.95 5.95
C LEU A 78 5.06 -27.95 4.93
N LEU A 79 4.38 -26.81 4.76
CA LEU A 79 4.78 -25.76 3.82
C LEU A 79 6.13 -25.14 4.20
N GLU A 80 6.36 -24.92 5.51
CA GLU A 80 7.66 -24.45 6.03
C GLU A 80 8.77 -25.49 5.79
N ALA A 81 8.48 -26.79 5.99
CA ALA A 81 9.43 -27.86 5.73
C ALA A 81 9.74 -27.99 4.22
N GLU A 82 8.73 -27.89 3.35
CA GLU A 82 8.90 -27.90 1.89
C GLU A 82 9.78 -26.73 1.41
N GLN A 83 9.56 -25.53 1.96
CA GLN A 83 10.41 -24.37 1.68
C GLN A 83 11.86 -24.59 2.14
N GLN A 84 12.07 -25.15 3.33
CA GLN A 84 13.41 -25.48 3.82
C GLN A 84 14.11 -26.51 2.94
N VAL A 85 13.39 -27.54 2.48
CA VAL A 85 13.93 -28.53 1.54
C VAL A 85 14.33 -27.87 0.21
N ALA A 86 13.50 -27.00 -0.35
CA ALA A 86 13.82 -26.28 -1.58
C ALA A 86 15.09 -25.41 -1.44
N GLN A 87 15.22 -24.68 -0.32
CA GLN A 87 16.41 -23.87 -0.03
C GLN A 87 17.67 -24.72 0.14
N LEU A 88 17.57 -25.86 0.81
CA LEU A 88 18.70 -26.78 0.96
C LEU A 88 19.10 -27.41 -0.38
N GLN A 89 18.14 -27.75 -1.23
CA GLN A 89 18.39 -28.27 -2.58
C GLN A 89 19.06 -27.25 -3.49
N GLU A 90 18.72 -25.96 -3.37
CA GLU A 90 19.42 -24.88 -4.07
C GLU A 90 20.87 -24.73 -3.59
N LYS A 91 21.09 -24.68 -2.27
CA LYS A 91 22.44 -24.62 -1.70
C LYS A 91 23.31 -25.80 -2.09
N VAL A 92 22.75 -27.01 -2.14
CA VAL A 92 23.47 -28.21 -2.61
C VAL A 92 23.87 -28.05 -4.07
N ARG A 93 22.97 -27.57 -4.95
CA ARG A 93 23.30 -27.32 -6.37
C ARG A 93 24.41 -26.27 -6.53
N ASP A 94 24.38 -25.19 -5.77
CA ASP A 94 25.43 -24.16 -5.80
C ASP A 94 26.78 -24.70 -5.32
N LEU A 95 26.77 -25.50 -4.24
CA LEU A 95 27.97 -26.16 -3.73
C LEU A 95 28.52 -27.18 -4.72
N GLU A 96 27.67 -27.96 -5.39
CA GLU A 96 28.07 -28.89 -6.45
C GLU A 96 28.71 -28.15 -7.63
N ALA A 97 28.11 -27.04 -8.07
CA ALA A 97 28.65 -26.22 -9.16
C ALA A 97 30.01 -25.61 -8.82
N THR A 98 30.16 -25.03 -7.62
CA THR A 98 31.44 -24.47 -7.16
C THR A 98 32.50 -25.56 -7.00
N LEU A 99 32.12 -26.73 -6.51
CA LEU A 99 33.02 -27.88 -6.39
C LEU A 99 33.50 -28.33 -7.77
N GLU A 100 32.61 -28.46 -8.75
CA GLU A 100 32.99 -28.85 -10.12
C GLU A 100 33.94 -27.82 -10.77
N MET A 101 33.65 -26.53 -10.59
CA MET A 101 34.55 -25.45 -11.05
C MET A 101 35.93 -25.53 -10.39
N THR A 102 36.01 -25.78 -9.08
CA THR A 102 37.31 -25.94 -8.40
C THR A 102 38.06 -27.17 -8.89
N ARG A 103 37.36 -28.28 -9.15
CA ARG A 103 37.96 -29.49 -9.74
C ARG A 103 38.54 -29.22 -11.13
N SER A 104 37.80 -28.53 -12.00
CA SER A 104 38.31 -28.19 -13.34
C SER A 104 39.53 -27.27 -13.26
N GLN A 105 39.54 -26.30 -12.34
CA GLN A 105 40.70 -25.44 -12.11
C GLN A 105 41.92 -26.23 -11.63
N ILE A 106 41.74 -27.18 -10.70
CA ILE A 106 42.84 -28.04 -10.23
C ILE A 106 43.39 -28.88 -11.39
N GLN A 107 42.52 -29.50 -12.20
CA GLN A 107 42.96 -30.28 -13.37
C GLN A 107 43.74 -29.43 -14.40
N GLU A 108 43.32 -28.19 -14.62
CA GLU A 108 44.05 -27.26 -15.49
C GLU A 108 45.44 -26.94 -14.90
N LYS A 109 45.52 -26.67 -13.60
CA LYS A 109 46.79 -26.40 -12.91
C LYS A 109 47.73 -27.60 -12.93
N ASP A 110 47.20 -28.82 -12.75
CA ASP A 110 47.99 -30.05 -12.86
C ASP A 110 48.52 -30.24 -14.29
N SER A 111 47.71 -29.93 -15.30
CA SER A 111 48.14 -29.97 -16.71
C SER A 111 49.27 -28.96 -17.00
N GLN A 112 49.13 -27.74 -16.48
CA GLN A 112 50.18 -26.70 -16.58
C GLN A 112 51.47 -27.13 -15.88
N LEU A 113 51.36 -27.73 -14.69
CA LEU A 113 52.50 -28.23 -13.92
C LEU A 113 53.24 -29.35 -14.67
N GLU A 114 52.50 -30.29 -15.27
CA GLU A 114 53.10 -31.37 -16.07
C GLU A 114 53.80 -30.84 -17.33
N GLU A 115 53.25 -29.81 -17.97
CA GLU A 115 53.91 -29.15 -19.09
C GLU A 115 55.20 -28.43 -18.66
N GLN A 116 55.19 -27.74 -17.52
CA GLN A 116 56.40 -27.14 -16.94
C GLN A 116 57.47 -28.18 -16.62
N LYS A 117 57.10 -29.31 -15.99
CA LYS A 117 58.02 -30.42 -15.73
C LYS A 117 58.61 -31.02 -17.01
N ARG A 118 57.88 -31.01 -18.13
CA ARG A 118 58.42 -31.43 -19.45
C ARG A 118 59.44 -30.42 -19.95
N ARG A 119 59.10 -29.13 -19.95
CA ARG A 119 60.01 -28.05 -20.36
C ARG A 119 61.29 -28.02 -19.53
N GLU A 120 61.20 -28.22 -18.21
CA GLU A 120 62.37 -28.33 -17.35
C GLU A 120 63.28 -29.50 -17.75
N ARG A 121 62.69 -30.66 -18.07
CA ARG A 121 63.47 -31.81 -18.56
C ARG A 121 64.16 -31.49 -19.90
N ASP A 122 63.46 -30.85 -20.83
CA ASP A 122 64.03 -30.46 -22.13
C ASP A 122 65.14 -29.40 -21.99
N LEU A 123 65.00 -28.49 -21.03
CA LEU A 123 66.05 -27.52 -20.70
C LEU A 123 67.25 -28.20 -20.05
N LEU A 124 67.02 -29.17 -19.15
CA LEU A 124 68.11 -29.95 -18.55
C LEU A 124 68.87 -30.75 -19.61
N THR A 125 68.18 -31.40 -20.55
CA THR A 125 68.84 -32.16 -21.64
C THR A 125 69.65 -31.24 -22.54
N THR A 126 69.12 -30.08 -22.93
CA THR A 126 69.87 -29.10 -23.73
C THR A 126 71.07 -28.52 -22.99
N ILE A 127 70.96 -28.25 -21.69
CA ILE A 127 72.10 -27.83 -20.86
C ILE A 127 73.17 -28.93 -20.82
N THR A 128 72.80 -30.19 -20.59
CA THR A 128 73.78 -31.29 -20.58
C THR A 128 74.46 -31.48 -21.94
N ASP A 129 73.71 -31.35 -23.05
CA ASP A 129 74.28 -31.42 -24.40
C ASP A 129 75.24 -30.27 -24.66
N MET A 130 74.87 -29.05 -24.26
CA MET A 130 75.76 -27.88 -24.37
C MET A 130 77.02 -28.04 -23.53
N GLN A 131 76.90 -28.52 -22.29
CA GLN A 131 78.04 -28.80 -21.41
C GLN A 131 78.98 -29.84 -22.04
N GLN A 132 78.44 -30.92 -22.61
CA GLN A 132 79.24 -31.94 -23.29
C GLN A 132 79.96 -31.37 -24.51
N ARG A 133 79.29 -30.54 -25.32
CA ARG A 133 79.92 -29.88 -26.50
C ARG A 133 81.02 -28.89 -26.11
N VAL A 134 80.83 -28.13 -25.04
CA VAL A 134 81.87 -27.24 -24.51
C VAL A 134 83.06 -28.04 -24.03
N GLN A 135 82.83 -29.15 -23.34
CA GLN A 135 83.90 -30.01 -22.85
C GLN A 135 84.70 -30.65 -24.00
N GLN A 136 84.02 -31.16 -25.03
CA GLN A 136 84.66 -31.62 -26.27
C GLN A 136 85.45 -30.52 -26.98
N GLY A 137 84.90 -29.30 -27.07
CA GLY A 137 85.59 -28.15 -27.68
C GLY A 137 86.82 -27.67 -26.89
N LEU A 138 86.85 -27.91 -25.58
CA LEU A 138 88.02 -27.66 -24.74
C LEU A 138 89.07 -28.78 -24.88
N GLU A 139 88.66 -30.01 -25.20
CA GLU A 139 89.52 -31.16 -25.46
C GLU A 139 90.16 -31.14 -26.86
N ASP A 140 89.47 -30.63 -27.89
CA ASP A 140 89.92 -30.62 -29.31
C ASP A 140 90.87 -29.47 -29.71
N GLY A 141 91.23 -28.59 -28.80
CA GLY A 141 92.55 -27.96 -28.85
C GLY A 141 92.65 -26.46 -29.14
N ALA A 142 93.85 -26.00 -28.77
CA ALA A 142 94.60 -24.85 -29.26
C ALA A 142 93.89 -23.77 -30.12
N ARG A 143 93.91 -22.55 -29.54
CA ARG A 143 93.85 -21.22 -30.21
C ARG A 143 92.56 -20.88 -30.95
N LEU A 144 91.69 -20.15 -30.25
CA LEU A 144 90.70 -19.27 -30.87
C LEU A 144 91.40 -18.13 -31.66
N PRO A 145 91.01 -17.87 -32.92
CA PRO A 145 91.51 -16.75 -33.72
C PRO A 145 91.13 -15.38 -33.13
N CYS A 146 92.11 -14.53 -32.84
CA CYS A 146 91.93 -13.13 -32.40
C CYS A 146 91.55 -12.16 -33.53
N LEU A 147 91.01 -12.63 -34.66
CA LEU A 147 90.64 -11.76 -35.77
C LEU A 147 89.21 -11.22 -35.55
N ASP A 148 89.14 -9.89 -35.48
CA ASP A 148 87.97 -8.99 -35.38
C ASP A 148 87.38 -8.67 -33.98
N PHE A 149 88.17 -8.78 -32.91
CA PHE A 149 87.75 -8.25 -31.60
C PHE A 149 87.41 -6.74 -31.63
N GLU A 150 88.12 -5.93 -32.43
CA GLU A 150 87.86 -4.49 -32.54
C GLU A 150 86.57 -4.18 -33.32
N LYS A 151 86.27 -4.91 -34.40
CA LYS A 151 85.01 -4.74 -35.15
C LYS A 151 83.82 -5.22 -34.32
N LEU A 152 83.93 -6.40 -33.69
CA LEU A 152 82.92 -6.92 -32.77
C LEU A 152 82.70 -5.97 -31.58
N ARG A 153 83.76 -5.31 -31.09
CA ARG A 153 83.64 -4.28 -30.04
C ARG A 153 82.86 -3.07 -30.54
N GLY A 154 83.13 -2.58 -31.76
CA GLY A 154 82.40 -1.48 -32.38
C GLY A 154 80.91 -1.79 -32.61
N GLU A 155 80.62 -2.99 -33.13
CA GLU A 155 79.25 -3.48 -33.31
C GLU A 155 78.53 -3.64 -31.96
N ASN A 156 79.21 -4.14 -30.93
CA ASN A 156 78.65 -4.28 -29.59
C ASN A 156 78.32 -2.92 -28.95
N SER A 157 79.16 -1.89 -29.14
CA SER A 157 78.83 -0.53 -28.71
C SER A 157 77.60 0.02 -29.42
N SER A 158 77.51 -0.13 -30.75
CA SER A 158 76.36 0.33 -31.53
C SER A 158 75.07 -0.38 -31.13
N LEU A 159 75.12 -1.70 -30.92
CA LEU A 159 73.98 -2.49 -30.46
C LEU A 159 73.54 -2.09 -29.04
N ARG A 160 74.48 -1.75 -28.15
CA ARG A 160 74.14 -1.23 -26.81
C ARG A 160 73.47 0.12 -26.86
N GLU A 161 73.94 1.03 -27.72
CA GLU A 161 73.28 2.32 -27.91
C GLU A 161 71.86 2.15 -28.46
N GLU A 162 71.68 1.27 -29.45
CA GLU A 162 70.36 1.01 -30.02
C GLU A 162 69.43 0.32 -29.03
N GLN A 163 69.95 -0.65 -28.25
CA GLN A 163 69.20 -1.26 -27.15
C GLN A 163 68.77 -0.21 -26.12
N HIS A 164 69.63 0.76 -25.80
CA HIS A 164 69.28 1.84 -24.88
C HIS A 164 68.18 2.73 -25.45
N ARG A 165 68.27 3.14 -26.73
CA ARG A 165 67.23 3.92 -27.42
C ARG A 165 65.89 3.19 -27.43
N LEU A 166 65.89 1.91 -27.82
CA LEU A 166 64.69 1.08 -27.85
C LEU A 166 64.08 0.94 -26.45
N LYS A 167 64.92 0.76 -25.41
CA LYS A 167 64.45 0.70 -24.02
C LYS A 167 63.75 1.99 -23.61
N THR A 168 64.31 3.16 -23.93
CA THR A 168 63.66 4.45 -23.64
C THR A 168 62.33 4.62 -24.39
N VAL A 169 62.22 4.12 -25.61
CA VAL A 169 60.95 4.15 -26.37
C VAL A 169 59.91 3.25 -25.71
N ILE A 170 60.28 2.03 -25.32
CA ILE A 170 59.39 1.09 -24.62
C ILE A 170 58.91 1.69 -23.29
N GLU A 171 59.81 2.29 -22.50
CA GLU A 171 59.46 2.96 -21.24
C GLU A 171 58.43 4.08 -21.45
N LYS A 172 58.62 4.93 -22.48
CA LYS A 172 57.65 5.98 -22.83
C LYS A 172 56.30 5.41 -23.28
N GLN A 173 56.31 4.36 -24.09
CA GLN A 173 55.08 3.69 -24.54
C GLN A 173 54.34 3.03 -23.38
N HIS A 174 55.06 2.43 -22.43
CA HIS A 174 54.49 1.82 -21.24
C HIS A 174 53.82 2.87 -20.35
N GLN A 175 54.49 3.99 -20.07
CA GLN A 175 53.90 5.10 -19.31
C GLN A 175 52.63 5.66 -19.98
N MET A 176 52.63 5.79 -21.31
CA MET A 176 51.45 6.24 -22.05
C MET A 176 50.31 5.21 -21.96
N MET A 177 50.62 3.92 -22.00
CA MET A 177 49.64 2.85 -21.85
C MET A 177 49.02 2.84 -20.45
N GLU A 178 49.82 3.06 -19.40
CA GLU A 178 49.34 3.21 -18.03
C GLU A 178 48.44 4.44 -17.87
N GLN A 179 48.83 5.57 -18.45
CA GLN A 179 48.02 6.79 -18.45
C GLN A 179 46.66 6.57 -19.12
N LEU A 180 46.65 6.00 -20.32
CA LEU A 180 45.40 5.67 -21.03
C LEU A 180 44.57 4.64 -20.25
N GLY A 181 45.20 3.65 -19.63
CA GLY A 181 44.53 2.68 -18.77
C GLY A 181 43.82 3.33 -17.57
N SER A 182 44.47 4.29 -16.90
CA SER A 182 43.86 5.03 -15.80
C SER A 182 42.68 5.92 -16.25
N GLN A 183 42.76 6.49 -17.46
CA GLN A 183 41.67 7.28 -18.04
C GLN A 183 40.47 6.39 -18.39
N ILE A 184 40.71 5.20 -18.97
CA ILE A 184 39.66 4.23 -19.28
C ILE A 184 38.95 3.80 -17.99
N GLN A 185 39.69 3.42 -16.94
CA GLN A 185 39.09 3.04 -15.65
C GLN A 185 38.24 4.15 -15.03
N THR A 186 38.69 5.41 -15.14
CA THR A 186 37.94 6.57 -14.65
C THR A 186 36.64 6.76 -15.44
N LEU A 187 36.70 6.63 -16.77
CA LEU A 187 35.53 6.74 -17.63
C LEU A 187 34.54 5.58 -17.41
N GLU A 188 35.03 4.35 -17.26
CA GLU A 188 34.21 3.18 -16.93
C GLU A 188 33.46 3.37 -15.61
N LEU A 189 34.15 3.90 -14.59
CA LEU A 189 33.51 4.22 -13.30
C LEU A 189 32.41 5.28 -13.47
N GLN A 190 32.68 6.36 -14.23
CA GLN A 190 31.68 7.39 -14.51
C GLN A 190 30.46 6.84 -15.26
N VAL A 191 30.67 6.00 -16.27
CA VAL A 191 29.58 5.35 -17.01
C VAL A 191 28.76 4.46 -16.08
N SER A 192 29.40 3.64 -15.25
CA SER A 192 28.69 2.78 -14.29
C SER A 192 27.86 3.58 -13.28
N GLN A 193 28.37 4.72 -12.83
CA GLN A 193 27.66 5.62 -11.93
C GLN A 193 26.45 6.24 -12.64
N GLU A 194 26.62 6.73 -13.86
CA GLU A 194 25.54 7.32 -14.65
C GLU A 194 24.46 6.28 -15.00
N GLU A 195 24.84 5.04 -15.33
CA GLU A 195 23.91 3.93 -15.55
C GLU A 195 23.08 3.64 -14.30
N SER A 196 23.71 3.60 -13.12
CA SER A 196 23.01 3.39 -11.85
C SER A 196 22.03 4.53 -11.54
N SER A 197 22.44 5.78 -11.80
CA SER A 197 21.58 6.96 -11.64
C SER A 197 20.42 6.95 -12.64
N SER A 198 20.70 6.62 -13.90
CA SER A 198 19.67 6.50 -14.94
C SER A 198 18.67 5.39 -14.62
N GLN A 199 19.12 4.26 -14.05
CA GLN A 199 18.22 3.19 -13.65
C GLN A 199 17.30 3.64 -12.50
N ALA A 200 17.85 4.30 -11.47
CA ALA A 200 17.05 4.84 -10.38
C ALA A 200 15.98 5.83 -10.86
N LEU A 201 16.33 6.71 -11.81
CA LEU A 201 15.37 7.64 -12.43
C LEU A 201 14.28 6.90 -13.23
N ARG A 202 14.62 5.84 -13.96
CA ARG A 202 13.64 5.01 -14.68
C ARG A 202 12.65 4.35 -13.72
N ASP A 203 13.15 3.81 -12.60
CA ASP A 203 12.31 3.17 -11.58
C ASP A 203 11.37 4.21 -10.94
N GLU A 204 11.86 5.44 -10.67
CA GLU A 204 11.01 6.54 -10.17
C GLU A 204 9.93 6.94 -11.17
N VAL A 205 10.25 6.99 -12.47
CA VAL A 205 9.27 7.28 -13.53
C VAL A 205 8.20 6.20 -13.58
N LEU A 206 8.58 4.92 -13.56
CA LEU A 206 7.62 3.80 -13.55
C LEU A 206 6.70 3.84 -12.31
N ALA A 207 7.25 4.16 -11.13
CA ALA A 207 6.46 4.32 -9.92
C ALA A 207 5.46 5.49 -10.04
N LYS A 208 5.87 6.62 -10.64
CA LYS A 208 4.97 7.75 -10.90
C LYS A 208 3.89 7.40 -11.92
N GLU A 209 4.21 6.66 -12.97
CA GLU A 209 3.23 6.19 -13.95
C GLU A 209 2.17 5.28 -13.32
N GLN A 210 2.58 4.37 -12.43
CA GLN A 210 1.66 3.53 -11.65
C GLN A 210 0.74 4.38 -10.76
N ASN A 211 1.30 5.33 -10.00
CA ASN A 211 0.51 6.24 -9.17
C ASN A 211 -0.50 7.05 -9.99
N VAL A 212 -0.14 7.50 -11.20
CA VAL A 212 -1.05 8.22 -12.10
C VAL A 212 -2.18 7.30 -12.58
N LEU A 213 -1.88 6.04 -12.92
CA LEU A 213 -2.90 5.06 -13.28
C LEU A 213 -3.89 4.80 -12.14
N GLU A 214 -3.38 4.64 -10.91
CA GLU A 214 -4.20 4.46 -9.70
C GLU A 214 -5.10 5.69 -9.46
N LEU A 215 -4.54 6.90 -9.53
CA LEU A 215 -5.31 8.14 -9.41
C LEU A 215 -6.39 8.25 -10.50
N HIS A 216 -6.07 7.87 -11.74
CA HIS A 216 -7.04 7.87 -12.83
C HIS A 216 -8.18 6.86 -12.58
N THR A 217 -7.87 5.67 -12.04
CA THR A 217 -8.91 4.70 -11.64
C THR A 217 -9.81 5.23 -10.53
N ALA A 218 -9.22 5.80 -9.47
CA ALA A 218 -9.98 6.40 -8.37
C ALA A 218 -10.84 7.58 -8.86
N MET A 219 -10.33 8.40 -9.76
CA MET A 219 -11.08 9.50 -10.36
C MET A 219 -12.26 8.99 -11.20
N LYS A 220 -12.09 7.89 -11.94
CA LYS A 220 -13.17 7.25 -12.70
C LYS A 220 -14.26 6.71 -11.78
N GLU A 221 -13.90 6.07 -10.66
CA GLU A 221 -14.84 5.56 -9.65
C GLU A 221 -15.60 6.69 -8.95
N LEU A 222 -14.91 7.77 -8.56
CA LEU A 222 -15.55 8.96 -8.00
C LEU A 222 -16.50 9.62 -9.01
N SER A 223 -16.13 9.65 -10.29
CA SER A 223 -16.99 10.17 -11.34
C SER A 223 -18.26 9.32 -11.52
N SER A 224 -18.16 7.98 -11.46
CA SER A 224 -19.34 7.12 -11.53
C SER A 224 -20.23 7.30 -10.30
N GLN A 225 -19.65 7.38 -9.10
CA GLN A 225 -20.41 7.64 -7.87
C GLN A 225 -21.13 9.01 -7.93
N ASN A 226 -20.47 10.05 -8.43
CA ASN A 226 -21.10 11.36 -8.62
C ASN A 226 -22.24 11.31 -9.65
N GLN A 227 -22.09 10.54 -10.72
CA GLN A 227 -23.15 10.34 -11.70
C GLN A 227 -24.35 9.62 -11.09
N GLU A 228 -24.13 8.54 -10.32
CA GLU A 228 -25.17 7.82 -9.60
C GLU A 228 -25.90 8.73 -8.59
N LEU A 229 -25.16 9.54 -7.82
CA LEU A 229 -25.74 10.52 -6.89
C LEU A 229 -26.55 11.61 -7.62
N MET A 230 -26.13 12.01 -8.81
CA MET A 230 -26.87 12.96 -9.64
C MET A 230 -28.18 12.36 -10.15
N GLU A 231 -28.16 11.10 -10.60
CA GLU A 231 -29.37 10.34 -10.99
C GLU A 231 -30.33 10.16 -9.80
N GLN A 232 -29.79 9.84 -8.61
CA GLN A 232 -30.58 9.78 -7.37
C GLN A 232 -31.19 11.14 -7.01
N ASN A 233 -30.43 12.24 -7.13
CA ASN A 233 -30.97 13.58 -6.89
C ASN A 233 -32.09 13.93 -7.88
N LEU A 234 -31.92 13.61 -9.16
CA LEU A 234 -32.93 13.88 -10.18
C LEU A 234 -34.21 13.09 -9.90
N THR A 235 -34.10 11.79 -9.61
CA THR A 235 -35.26 10.96 -9.26
C THR A 235 -35.96 11.44 -8.00
N LEU A 236 -35.24 11.90 -6.98
CA LEU A 236 -35.83 12.53 -5.79
C LEU A 236 -36.53 13.85 -6.13
N GLN A 237 -35.93 14.71 -6.97
CA GLN A 237 -36.58 15.94 -7.42
C GLN A 237 -37.86 15.68 -8.22
N GLU A 238 -37.87 14.65 -9.08
CA GLU A 238 -39.07 14.20 -9.80
C GLU A 238 -40.15 13.72 -8.82
N GLN A 239 -39.80 12.90 -7.83
CA GLN A 239 -40.72 12.45 -6.79
C GLN A 239 -41.29 13.60 -5.97
N MET A 240 -40.45 14.56 -5.58
CA MET A 240 -40.88 15.77 -4.87
C MET A 240 -41.82 16.61 -5.73
N SER A 241 -41.48 16.83 -7.00
CA SER A 241 -42.33 17.56 -7.95
C SER A 241 -43.66 16.86 -8.20
N ASP A 242 -43.69 15.53 -8.23
CA ASP A 242 -44.90 14.73 -8.39
C ASP A 242 -45.75 14.69 -7.12
N LEU A 243 -45.14 14.70 -5.93
CA LEU A 243 -45.83 14.90 -4.65
C LEU A 243 -46.41 16.31 -4.54
N GLU A 244 -45.67 17.34 -4.96
CA GLU A 244 -46.15 18.71 -5.07
C GLU A 244 -47.33 18.81 -6.03
N LYS A 245 -47.25 18.19 -7.21
CA LYS A 245 -48.37 18.13 -8.19
C LYS A 245 -49.56 17.32 -7.67
N ARG A 246 -49.34 16.21 -6.95
CA ARG A 246 -50.42 15.42 -6.31
C ARG A 246 -51.07 16.13 -5.13
N SER A 247 -50.36 17.02 -4.46
CA SER A 247 -50.89 17.90 -3.42
C SER A 247 -51.68 19.10 -3.98
N ALA A 248 -51.60 19.35 -5.29
CA ALA A 248 -52.39 20.36 -5.98
C ALA A 248 -53.72 19.76 -6.47
N PRO A 249 -54.75 19.83 -5.62
CA PRO A 249 -55.91 20.57 -6.09
C PRO A 249 -56.46 21.59 -5.08
N LEU A 250 -55.64 22.21 -4.21
CA LEU A 250 -56.14 23.29 -3.31
C LEU A 250 -55.22 24.48 -3.02
N ALA A 251 -53.98 24.54 -3.51
CA ALA A 251 -53.11 25.69 -3.23
C ALA A 251 -52.25 26.06 -4.44
N SER A 252 -52.84 26.79 -5.38
CA SER A 252 -52.07 27.52 -6.39
C SER A 252 -51.94 28.98 -5.96
N SER A 253 -50.69 29.45 -5.97
CA SER A 253 -50.33 30.85 -6.24
C SER A 253 -50.74 31.92 -5.20
N ALA A 254 -49.98 32.02 -4.11
CA ALA A 254 -49.51 33.28 -3.52
C ALA A 254 -48.69 32.98 -2.26
N LEU A 255 -47.69 33.81 -1.95
CA LEU A 255 -46.90 33.85 -0.71
C LEU A 255 -45.74 32.85 -0.60
N GLN A 256 -44.62 33.18 -1.25
CA GLN A 256 -43.39 33.20 -0.48
C GLN A 256 -43.44 34.45 0.43
N PRO A 257 -43.23 34.34 1.76
CA PRO A 257 -43.34 35.50 2.65
C PRO A 257 -42.29 36.54 2.25
N ALA A 258 -42.71 37.76 1.93
CA ALA A 258 -41.80 38.85 1.54
C ALA A 258 -40.67 39.08 2.56
N GLY A 259 -40.92 38.77 3.84
CA GLY A 259 -39.92 38.78 4.91
C GLY A 259 -38.76 37.80 4.69
N ALA A 260 -39.02 36.58 4.19
CA ALA A 260 -37.96 35.58 3.96
C ALA A 260 -36.96 36.03 2.89
N ARG A 261 -37.42 36.74 1.86
CA ARG A 261 -36.56 37.32 0.82
C ARG A 261 -35.71 38.49 1.33
N LEU A 262 -36.27 39.32 2.21
CA LEU A 262 -35.56 40.42 2.85
C LEU A 262 -34.47 39.91 3.81
N THR A 263 -34.78 38.91 4.63
CA THR A 263 -33.80 38.29 5.54
C THR A 263 -32.66 37.61 4.79
N GLN A 264 -32.96 36.87 3.70
CA GLN A 264 -31.93 36.27 2.87
C GLN A 264 -31.00 37.33 2.24
N ARG A 265 -31.56 38.44 1.77
CA ARG A 265 -30.78 39.53 1.19
C ARG A 265 -29.91 40.23 2.24
N LEU A 266 -30.45 40.49 3.43
CA LEU A 266 -29.68 41.05 4.55
C LEU A 266 -28.53 40.14 4.97
N HIS A 267 -28.79 38.83 5.11
CA HIS A 267 -27.74 37.86 5.42
C HIS A 267 -26.64 37.84 4.35
N SER A 268 -27.00 37.82 3.05
CA SER A 268 -25.98 37.86 1.98
C SER A 268 -25.13 39.13 2.02
N GLU A 269 -25.73 40.26 2.39
CA GLU A 269 -25.05 41.56 2.47
C GLU A 269 -24.06 41.59 3.64
N ILE A 270 -24.51 41.17 4.83
CA ILE A 270 -23.68 41.11 6.04
C ILE A 270 -22.54 40.10 5.88
N SER A 271 -22.80 38.91 5.34
CA SER A 271 -21.78 37.89 5.10
C SER A 271 -20.70 38.38 4.13
N SER A 272 -21.09 39.11 3.08
CA SER A 272 -20.14 39.74 2.15
C SER A 272 -19.29 40.80 2.86
N CYS A 273 -19.90 41.72 3.61
CA CYS A 273 -19.15 42.76 4.34
C CYS A 273 -18.16 42.16 5.35
N LEU A 274 -18.56 41.10 6.05
CA LEU A 274 -17.72 40.41 7.03
C LEU A 274 -16.57 39.65 6.37
N SER A 275 -16.77 39.07 5.18
CA SER A 275 -15.69 38.50 4.37
C SER A 275 -14.69 39.57 3.93
N ASP A 276 -15.18 40.71 3.44
CA ASP A 276 -14.34 41.84 3.01
C ASP A 276 -13.52 42.42 4.16
N LEU A 277 -14.14 42.61 5.34
CA LEU A 277 -13.45 43.06 6.55
C LEU A 277 -12.38 42.06 7.02
N ARG A 278 -12.67 40.75 6.98
CA ARG A 278 -11.67 39.72 7.31
C ARG A 278 -10.49 39.73 6.35
N SER A 279 -10.74 39.93 5.06
CA SER A 279 -9.69 40.09 4.05
C SER A 279 -8.81 41.31 4.36
N LEU A 280 -9.42 42.48 4.63
CA LEU A 280 -8.70 43.70 4.99
C LEU A 280 -7.89 43.54 6.29
N CYS A 281 -8.45 42.92 7.33
CA CYS A 281 -7.73 42.62 8.56
C CYS A 281 -6.51 41.71 8.33
N SER A 282 -6.64 40.70 7.45
CA SER A 282 -5.53 39.82 7.06
C SER A 282 -4.40 40.62 6.39
N ILE A 283 -4.75 41.49 5.45
CA ILE A 283 -3.81 42.35 4.72
C ILE A 283 -3.07 43.30 5.67
N LEU A 284 -3.79 43.98 6.56
CA LEU A 284 -3.19 44.87 7.57
C LEU A 284 -2.26 44.10 8.52
N THR A 285 -2.62 42.87 8.88
CA THR A 285 -1.79 42.00 9.74
C THR A 285 -0.53 41.52 9.03
N GLN A 286 -0.62 41.16 7.74
CA GLN A 286 0.54 40.80 6.92
C GLN A 286 1.52 41.97 6.79
N ARG A 287 0.99 43.17 6.50
CA ARG A 287 1.78 44.40 6.40
C ARG A 287 2.47 44.77 7.73
N ALA A 288 1.77 44.68 8.86
CA ALA A 288 2.35 44.94 10.18
C ALA A 288 3.50 43.99 10.54
N ARG A 289 3.56 42.80 9.91
CA ARG A 289 4.62 41.80 10.06
C ARG A 289 5.76 41.94 9.03
N GLY A 290 5.70 42.94 8.15
CA GLY A 290 6.71 43.18 7.11
C GLY A 290 6.64 42.22 5.92
N GLN A 291 5.50 41.56 5.71
CA GLN A 291 5.26 40.65 4.58
C GLN A 291 4.50 41.37 3.47
N ASP A 292 4.81 41.05 2.21
CA ASP A 292 4.08 41.61 1.06
C ASP A 292 2.63 41.11 1.04
N PRO A 293 1.63 42.02 1.01
CA PRO A 293 0.24 41.64 1.02
C PRO A 293 -0.16 40.96 -0.29
N ASN A 294 -0.91 39.87 -0.20
CA ASN A 294 -1.40 39.15 -1.38
C ASN A 294 -2.48 39.98 -2.10
N LEU A 295 -2.15 40.55 -3.28
CA LEU A 295 -3.05 41.40 -4.08
C LEU A 295 -4.37 40.74 -4.47
N SER A 296 -4.45 39.40 -4.50
CA SER A 296 -5.70 38.68 -4.81
C SER A 296 -6.77 38.80 -3.73
N LEU A 297 -6.38 39.00 -2.46
CA LEU A 297 -7.29 39.30 -1.34
C LEU A 297 -7.76 40.75 -1.36
N LEU A 298 -6.91 41.67 -1.85
CA LEU A 298 -7.19 43.10 -1.95
C LEU A 298 -8.21 43.43 -3.04
N LEU A 299 -8.26 42.63 -4.10
CA LEU A 299 -9.20 42.74 -5.22
C LEU A 299 -10.51 41.94 -5.02
N GLY A 300 -10.72 41.34 -3.84
CA GLY A 300 -11.98 40.68 -3.48
C GLY A 300 -12.27 39.36 -4.21
N LEU A 301 -11.27 38.71 -4.83
CA LEU A 301 -11.50 37.57 -5.72
C LEU A 301 -11.56 36.20 -5.03
N THR A 302 -11.45 36.14 -3.70
CA THR A 302 -11.64 34.89 -2.94
C THR A 302 -12.30 35.16 -1.59
N SER A 303 -13.50 34.61 -1.40
CA SER A 303 -14.17 34.54 -0.09
C SER A 303 -14.14 33.08 0.42
N PRO A 304 -13.66 32.80 1.64
CA PRO A 304 -13.88 31.49 2.26
C PRO A 304 -15.35 31.32 2.68
N PRO A 305 -15.86 30.07 2.71
CA PRO A 305 -17.28 29.79 2.91
C PRO A 305 -17.77 30.23 4.31
N SER A 306 -18.95 30.83 4.32
CA SER A 306 -19.63 31.34 5.52
C SER A 306 -20.21 30.18 6.35
N VAL A 307 -19.91 30.17 7.65
CA VAL A 307 -20.55 29.31 8.63
C VAL A 307 -21.89 29.96 9.02
N ALA A 308 -22.99 29.26 8.73
CA ALA A 308 -24.34 29.67 9.11
C ALA A 308 -24.59 29.31 10.57
N GLY A 309 -24.99 30.30 11.37
CA GLY A 309 -25.28 30.13 12.79
C GLY A 309 -26.35 31.10 13.26
N GLN A 310 -27.52 30.50 13.55
CA GLN A 310 -28.57 30.89 14.48
C GLN A 310 -29.46 32.10 14.14
N ASP A 311 -30.74 31.78 14.03
CA ASP A 311 -31.89 32.67 13.95
C ASP A 311 -32.08 33.42 15.28
N GLU A 312 -32.12 34.75 15.21
CA GLU A 312 -32.89 35.58 16.15
C GLU A 312 -34.00 36.29 15.37
N ASP A 313 -35.17 36.43 15.98
CA ASP A 313 -36.40 36.89 15.35
C ASP A 313 -36.31 38.30 14.73
N TRP A 314 -36.30 38.36 13.40
CA TRP A 314 -36.36 39.61 12.60
C TRP A 314 -37.76 39.83 12.00
N MET A 315 -38.80 39.86 12.83
CA MET A 315 -40.19 39.75 12.34
C MET A 315 -40.85 41.06 11.84
N GLU A 316 -40.14 42.19 11.79
CA GLU A 316 -40.68 43.44 11.20
C GLU A 316 -39.97 43.81 9.88
N ALA A 317 -40.75 43.85 8.78
CA ALA A 317 -40.25 44.14 7.43
C ALA A 317 -39.61 45.54 7.30
N ASP A 318 -40.13 46.53 8.03
CA ASP A 318 -39.59 47.89 8.05
C ASP A 318 -38.24 47.97 8.79
N VAL A 319 -38.05 47.12 9.81
CA VAL A 319 -36.78 46.99 10.54
C VAL A 319 -35.76 46.28 9.65
N LEU A 320 -36.14 45.20 8.98
CA LEU A 320 -35.30 44.49 8.00
C LEU A 320 -34.85 45.39 6.86
N GLN A 321 -35.74 46.23 6.32
CA GLN A 321 -35.41 47.17 5.26
C GLN A 321 -34.43 48.24 5.74
N LYS A 322 -34.61 48.78 6.96
CA LYS A 322 -33.65 49.72 7.55
C LYS A 322 -32.28 49.07 7.78
N LYS A 323 -32.23 47.84 8.32
CA LYS A 323 -30.99 47.09 8.51
C LYS A 323 -30.29 46.75 7.20
N LEU A 324 -31.04 46.50 6.13
CA LEU A 324 -30.47 46.29 4.80
C LEU A 324 -29.79 47.56 4.27
N VAL A 325 -30.39 48.73 4.48
CA VAL A 325 -29.77 50.01 4.09
C VAL A 325 -28.52 50.30 4.94
N GLU A 326 -28.56 50.02 6.25
CA GLU A 326 -27.38 50.11 7.12
C GLU A 326 -26.25 49.17 6.67
N ALA A 327 -26.57 47.92 6.30
CA ALA A 327 -25.59 46.95 5.79
C ALA A 327 -24.99 47.38 4.44
N GLN A 328 -25.80 47.95 3.55
CA GLN A 328 -25.32 48.53 2.30
C GLN A 328 -24.43 49.75 2.53
N GLN A 329 -24.71 50.56 3.56
CA GLN A 329 -23.84 51.66 3.94
C GLN A 329 -22.50 51.15 4.48
N LEU A 330 -22.53 50.15 5.36
CA LEU A 330 -21.31 49.49 5.86
C LEU A 330 -20.45 48.95 4.71
N ARG A 331 -21.05 48.36 3.67
CA ARG A 331 -20.29 47.93 2.49
C ARG A 331 -19.57 49.10 1.81
N ARG A 332 -20.23 50.25 1.65
CA ARG A 332 -19.59 51.45 1.07
C ARG A 332 -18.43 51.92 1.92
N ASP A 333 -18.62 51.97 3.24
CA ASP A 333 -17.57 52.38 4.17
C ASP A 333 -16.36 51.43 4.13
N VAL A 334 -16.60 50.11 3.96
CA VAL A 334 -15.55 49.09 3.79
C VAL A 334 -14.80 49.26 2.46
N GLU A 335 -15.50 49.60 1.37
CA GLU A 335 -14.89 49.88 0.07
C GLU A 335 -14.06 51.17 0.10
N GLU A 336 -14.55 52.22 0.78
CA GLU A 336 -13.80 53.46 1.01
C GLU A 336 -12.52 53.20 1.82
N LEU A 337 -12.61 52.37 2.88
CA LEU A 337 -11.43 51.95 3.64
C LEU A 337 -10.45 51.14 2.78
N ARG A 338 -10.93 50.24 1.93
CA ARG A 338 -10.10 49.48 0.99
C ARG A 338 -9.36 50.43 0.03
N ASN A 339 -10.06 51.42 -0.52
CA ASN A 339 -9.46 52.44 -1.40
C ASN A 339 -8.41 53.28 -0.68
N LEU A 340 -8.68 53.72 0.56
CA LEU A 340 -7.70 54.46 1.36
C LEU A 340 -6.43 53.63 1.64
N ILE A 341 -6.59 52.33 1.93
CA ILE A 341 -5.47 51.41 2.13
C ILE A 341 -4.68 51.21 0.83
N LEU A 342 -5.38 51.09 -0.31
CA LEU A 342 -4.79 51.00 -1.64
C LEU A 342 -3.97 52.25 -1.98
N ASP A 343 -4.53 53.43 -1.79
CA ASP A 343 -3.86 54.70 -2.05
C ASP A 343 -2.61 54.85 -1.18
N ARG A 344 -2.71 54.50 0.11
CA ARG A 344 -1.57 54.51 1.02
C ARG A 344 -0.51 53.47 0.66
N TYR A 345 -0.92 52.31 0.15
CA TYR A 345 0.02 51.29 -0.33
C TYR A 345 0.74 51.73 -1.61
N ALA A 346 0.02 52.32 -2.56
CA ALA A 346 0.60 52.89 -3.78
C ALA A 346 1.59 54.02 -3.46
N GLN A 347 1.26 54.87 -2.48
CA GLN A 347 2.15 55.95 -2.02
C GLN A 347 3.43 55.40 -1.37
N ASP A 348 3.31 54.43 -0.45
CA ASP A 348 4.47 53.83 0.23
C ASP A 348 5.37 53.01 -0.73
N MET A 349 4.79 52.38 -1.78
CA MET A 349 5.57 51.72 -2.84
C MET A 349 6.28 52.73 -3.75
N GLY A 350 5.65 53.89 -4.02
CA GLY A 350 6.26 54.99 -4.77
C GLY A 350 7.42 55.66 -4.04
N ASP A 351 7.30 55.87 -2.72
CA ASP A 351 8.35 56.51 -1.90
C ASP A 351 9.59 55.61 -1.70
N ASN A 352 9.46 54.28 -1.85
CA ASN A 352 10.57 53.32 -1.78
C ASN A 352 11.32 53.12 -3.10
N CYS A 353 10.88 53.72 -4.21
CA CYS A 353 11.61 53.73 -5.47
C CYS A 353 12.65 54.86 -5.49
N ILE A 354 13.75 54.69 -4.74
CA ILE A 354 14.97 55.48 -5.00
C ILE A 354 15.55 54.93 -6.31
N THR A 355 15.27 55.60 -7.43
CA THR A 355 15.91 55.31 -8.72
C THR A 355 17.42 55.48 -8.57
N GLN A 356 18.17 54.37 -8.62
CA GLN A 356 19.62 54.36 -8.84
C GLN A 356 19.94 54.12 -10.30
#